data_AF-A0AA92W2J0-F1
#
_entry.id   AF-A0AA92W2J0-F1
#
_cell.length_a   1.000
_cell.length_b   1.000
_cell.length_c   1.000
_cell.angle_alpha   90.00
_cell.angle_beta   90.00
_cell.angle_gamma   90.00
#
_symmetry.space_group_name_H-M   'P 1'
#
loop_
_entity.id
_entity.type
_entity.pdbx_description
1 polymer ?
#
loop_
_entity_poly.entity_id
_entity_poly.type
_entity_poly.pdbx_seq_one_letter_code
_entity_poly.pdbx_strand_id
1 'polypeptide(L)'
;MKRYQSTLTKMTRPVCMALAALLMVGAMASCSENENTETALGDNAYLSLSFSTGTGNSTRAGETSGKALADNETDANPTQENDIHNIKVWVFKSNTGDEATPISYKAETLSEVKNGNYTLSLRFLRKIGGQEVKNIDLYILANSESINMPDQIKGKDLRSVTRKDLKEVCFTSPFGINSDGNAETKEVPAGKGLPISRAITKISVDSHVADTEEGAKAKGIRIPLVRAVSKLHFYFARKSGSDANTSQVKVTKIEVEGNTIPTASYVFPDEATYNENGYNQNVTSQKYDNAGTDYVSNTLKLAGVENKDIKEVDNPESFIKKSNQSAQEYLDAFKQAGIGSHNLCYLRETNKAIRGTIWYSLDGGATEKHETFNIPSEGNAIRNRELVVYGYFLNGQMGKLTVTPTIQEWKDGGTFDFIDASTNVEIPDSGKTDWGYKVYYGFPKRGPMITLKDIDTKGKPWILQTDNPMFGFVQCDKDGNYPEETPYYNPEITQNNDGKNPVGKTYKIEDFIINQSGEKKTLYFYVVPKNRLDLAKPHNVKAQFFLTKYPNDKFVLNPSFKYNGCKEGKFAGKDIHFEQVL
;
A
#
# COMPACT_ATOMS: atom_id res chain seq x y z
N MET A 1 20.62 9.54 52.79
CA MET A 1 20.30 10.34 51.58
C MET A 1 21.39 10.29 50.49
N LYS A 2 21.94 9.12 50.13
CA LYS A 2 22.81 8.96 48.93
C LYS A 2 22.51 7.69 48.09
N ARG A 3 21.49 6.90 48.46
CA ARG A 3 21.07 5.69 47.72
C ARG A 3 19.75 5.84 46.94
N TYR A 4 19.01 6.94 47.12
CA TYR A 4 17.74 7.18 46.41
C TYR A 4 17.90 7.99 45.11
N GLN A 5 19.03 8.66 44.90
CA GLN A 5 19.28 9.43 43.66
C GLN A 5 19.90 8.59 42.52
N SER A 6 20.44 7.40 42.79
CA SER A 6 21.06 6.53 41.76
C SER A 6 20.02 5.73 40.97
N THR A 7 18.88 5.40 41.60
CA THR A 7 17.82 4.61 40.97
C THR A 7 16.92 5.46 40.06
N LEU A 8 16.75 6.76 40.37
CA LEU A 8 15.93 7.67 39.57
C LEU A 8 16.61 8.07 38.25
N THR A 9 17.95 8.14 38.20
CA THR A 9 18.73 8.47 37.00
C THR A 9 18.88 7.30 36.02
N LYS A 10 18.62 6.05 36.46
CA LYS A 10 18.65 4.86 35.60
C LYS A 10 17.29 4.52 34.97
N MET A 11 16.17 5.02 35.50
CA MET A 11 14.84 4.84 34.91
C MET A 11 14.36 6.02 34.04
N THR A 12 15.05 7.17 34.07
CA THR A 12 14.66 8.35 33.28
C THR A 12 15.30 8.41 31.88
N ARG A 13 16.30 7.59 31.58
CA ARG A 13 16.91 7.54 30.23
C ARG A 13 16.09 6.76 29.18
N PRO A 14 15.40 5.65 29.49
CA PRO A 14 14.50 5.02 28.52
C PRO A 14 13.18 5.78 28.36
N VAL A 15 12.68 6.41 29.43
CA VAL A 15 11.41 7.14 29.41
C VAL A 15 11.54 8.50 28.71
N CYS A 16 12.68 9.21 28.81
CA CYS A 16 12.89 10.45 28.05
C CYS A 16 13.21 10.22 26.56
N MET A 17 13.78 9.07 26.17
CA MET A 17 13.88 8.73 24.74
C MET A 17 12.57 8.18 24.17
N ALA A 18 11.73 7.53 24.97
CA ALA A 18 10.38 7.17 24.57
C ALA A 18 9.45 8.41 24.49
N LEU A 19 9.59 9.40 25.38
CA LEU A 19 8.84 10.66 25.29
C LEU A 19 9.34 11.55 24.15
N ALA A 20 10.63 11.55 23.82
CA ALA A 20 11.16 12.24 22.64
C ALA A 20 10.75 11.54 21.33
N ALA A 21 10.55 10.22 21.33
CA ALA A 21 9.95 9.50 20.21
C ALA A 21 8.42 9.72 20.12
N LEU A 22 7.72 9.92 21.24
CA LEU A 22 6.30 10.29 21.26
C LEU A 22 6.04 11.78 20.99
N LEU A 23 7.01 12.67 21.23
CA LEU A 23 6.95 14.10 20.88
C LEU A 23 7.38 14.39 19.43
N MET A 24 7.96 13.41 18.73
CA MET A 24 8.20 13.43 17.28
C MET A 24 7.10 12.72 16.49
N VAL A 25 6.12 12.10 17.16
CA VAL A 25 4.78 11.91 16.62
C VAL A 25 4.10 13.28 16.69
N GLY A 26 4.54 14.19 15.82
CA GLY A 26 3.73 15.34 15.49
C GLY A 26 2.36 14.78 15.10
N ALA A 27 1.33 15.15 15.86
CA ALA A 27 -0.04 15.04 15.43
C ALA A 27 -0.17 15.85 14.13
N MET A 28 0.25 15.25 13.01
CA MET A 28 -0.04 15.74 11.69
C MET A 28 -1.47 15.32 11.44
N ALA A 29 -2.37 16.18 11.93
CA ALA A 29 -3.73 16.24 11.48
C ALA A 29 -3.75 16.10 9.95
N SER A 30 -4.67 15.32 9.41
CA SER A 30 -4.99 15.38 8.01
C SER A 30 -5.41 16.82 7.70
N CYS A 31 -4.51 17.62 7.12
CA CYS A 31 -4.84 18.97 6.69
C CYS A 31 -5.58 18.84 5.36
N SER A 32 -6.91 18.72 5.43
CA SER A 32 -7.80 18.92 4.30
C SER A 32 -8.67 20.14 4.60
N GLU A 33 -8.14 21.32 4.35
CA GLU A 33 -8.96 22.51 4.60
C GLU A 33 -9.68 22.94 3.33
N ASN A 34 -10.89 22.42 3.19
CA ASN A 34 -11.97 23.18 2.60
C ASN A 34 -13.00 23.57 3.69
N GLU A 35 -12.57 23.76 4.95
CA GLU A 35 -13.49 23.84 6.11
C GLU A 35 -14.27 25.15 6.27
N ASN A 36 -14.04 26.19 5.47
CA ASN A 36 -14.75 27.47 5.68
C ASN A 36 -15.36 28.04 4.40
N THR A 37 -16.65 27.79 4.23
CA THR A 37 -17.71 28.76 3.85
C THR A 37 -19.03 28.01 3.84
N GLU A 38 -20.04 28.50 4.56
CA GLU A 38 -21.41 28.01 4.41
C GLU A 38 -21.78 28.05 2.94
N THR A 39 -21.84 26.86 2.33
CA THR A 39 -22.17 26.68 0.92
C THR A 39 -23.50 25.96 0.87
N ALA A 40 -24.35 26.35 -0.07
CA ALA A 40 -25.65 25.74 -0.26
C ALA A 40 -25.49 24.21 -0.46
N LEU A 41 -26.46 23.42 0.02
CA LEU A 41 -26.54 22.00 -0.32
C LEU A 41 -26.47 21.84 -1.86
N GLY A 42 -25.41 21.23 -2.38
CA GLY A 42 -25.21 20.98 -3.81
C GLY A 42 -23.94 21.57 -4.46
N ASP A 43 -23.17 22.41 -3.74
CA ASP A 43 -21.93 22.99 -4.29
C ASP A 43 -20.65 22.15 -4.02
N ASN A 44 -20.76 21.12 -3.17
CA ASN A 44 -19.65 20.23 -2.84
C ASN A 44 -19.49 19.13 -3.88
N ALA A 45 -18.24 18.88 -4.26
CA ALA A 45 -17.81 17.83 -5.17
C ALA A 45 -16.80 16.94 -4.45
N TYR A 46 -17.07 15.63 -4.40
CA TYR A 46 -16.24 14.63 -3.78
C TYR A 46 -15.58 13.76 -4.84
N LEU A 47 -14.31 13.44 -4.60
CA LEU A 47 -13.46 12.64 -5.46
C LEU A 47 -12.87 11.49 -4.65
N SER A 48 -12.97 10.27 -5.19
CA SER A 48 -12.29 9.11 -4.63
C SER A 48 -11.14 8.71 -5.55
N LEU A 49 -9.92 8.75 -5.02
CA LEU A 49 -8.70 8.42 -5.74
C LEU A 49 -8.16 7.11 -5.22
N SER A 50 -8.08 6.11 -6.09
CA SER A 50 -7.38 4.85 -5.84
C SER A 50 -6.00 4.91 -6.50
N PHE A 51 -4.97 4.93 -5.68
CA PHE A 51 -3.59 4.89 -6.12
C PHE A 51 -3.11 3.46 -6.12
N SER A 52 -2.41 3.11 -7.18
CA SER A 52 -1.66 1.88 -7.27
C SER A 52 -0.28 2.26 -7.75
N THR A 53 0.77 1.87 -7.03
CA THR A 53 2.03 1.62 -7.70
C THR A 53 1.78 0.33 -8.48
N GLY A 54 1.05 0.32 -9.59
CA GLY A 54 0.74 -0.92 -10.31
C GLY A 54 0.24 -0.65 -11.71
N THR A 55 0.74 -1.39 -12.70
CA THR A 55 0.24 -1.32 -14.07
C THR A 55 -1.17 -1.93 -14.14
N GLY A 56 -2.15 -1.07 -14.41
CA GLY A 56 -3.58 -1.36 -14.37
C GLY A 56 -4.11 -1.98 -15.65
N ASN A 57 -3.58 -3.15 -16.00
CA ASN A 57 -4.13 -4.16 -16.91
C ASN A 57 -5.63 -4.53 -16.89
N SER A 58 -6.62 -3.80 -16.33
CA SER A 58 -7.99 -4.36 -16.18
C SER A 58 -9.15 -3.38 -16.25
N THR A 59 -10.00 -3.55 -17.25
CA THR A 59 -11.28 -2.84 -17.49
C THR A 59 -12.52 -3.64 -17.07
N ARG A 60 -12.45 -4.51 -16.06
CA ARG A 60 -13.60 -5.37 -15.72
C ARG A 60 -13.89 -5.49 -14.23
N ALA A 61 -15.10 -5.11 -13.84
CA ALA A 61 -15.71 -5.53 -12.59
C ALA A 61 -15.80 -7.07 -12.58
N GLY A 62 -15.08 -7.72 -11.65
CA GLY A 62 -15.17 -9.16 -11.40
C GLY A 62 -13.93 -10.02 -11.68
N GLU A 63 -12.76 -9.46 -11.99
CA GLU A 63 -11.54 -10.29 -12.15
C GLU A 63 -10.79 -10.51 -10.84
N THR A 64 -10.54 -11.79 -10.55
CA THR A 64 -9.89 -12.35 -9.37
C THR A 64 -8.43 -11.93 -9.26
N SER A 65 -7.91 -11.90 -8.04
CA SER A 65 -6.52 -11.65 -7.65
C SER A 65 -5.48 -12.40 -8.50
N GLY A 66 -4.46 -11.67 -8.98
CA GLY A 66 -3.25 -12.24 -9.60
C GLY A 66 -3.01 -11.87 -11.08
N LYS A 67 -2.87 -10.59 -11.43
CA LYS A 67 -2.41 -10.22 -12.79
C LYS A 67 -0.89 -10.39 -12.96
N ALA A 68 -0.53 -11.05 -14.06
CA ALA A 68 0.83 -11.31 -14.51
C ALA A 68 1.55 -10.00 -14.88
N LEU A 69 2.85 -9.94 -14.58
CA LEU A 69 3.77 -8.90 -15.07
C LEU A 69 3.74 -8.86 -16.60
N ALA A 70 3.89 -7.68 -17.19
CA ALA A 70 4.28 -7.63 -18.60
C ALA A 70 5.68 -8.25 -18.76
N ASP A 71 5.99 -8.77 -19.96
CA ASP A 71 7.25 -9.48 -20.21
C ASP A 71 8.50 -8.62 -19.91
N ASN A 72 8.39 -7.30 -19.89
CA ASN A 72 9.48 -6.37 -19.59
C ASN A 72 9.46 -5.83 -18.15
N GLU A 73 8.54 -6.25 -17.28
CA GLU A 73 8.35 -5.73 -15.92
C GLU A 73 8.95 -6.62 -14.81
N THR A 74 9.41 -6.00 -13.72
CA THR A 74 9.94 -6.67 -12.51
C THR A 74 9.25 -6.24 -11.22
N ASP A 75 8.89 -7.17 -10.34
CA ASP A 75 8.32 -6.85 -9.03
C ASP A 75 9.31 -6.08 -8.13
N ALA A 76 8.77 -5.23 -7.27
CA ALA A 76 9.59 -4.53 -6.29
C ALA A 76 10.18 -5.50 -5.26
N ASN A 77 11.49 -5.47 -5.13
CA ASN A 77 12.28 -6.34 -4.26
C ASN A 77 13.54 -5.57 -3.82
N PRO A 78 13.59 -5.13 -2.55
CA PRO A 78 12.70 -5.52 -1.45
C PRO A 78 11.30 -4.89 -1.53
N THR A 79 10.30 -5.49 -0.88
CA THR A 79 8.88 -5.05 -1.00
C THR A 79 8.68 -3.58 -0.60
N GLN A 80 9.53 -3.07 0.30
CA GLN A 80 9.53 -1.69 0.78
C GLN A 80 9.71 -0.65 -0.33
N GLU A 81 10.22 -1.06 -1.49
CA GLU A 81 10.29 -0.20 -2.67
C GLU A 81 8.90 0.36 -3.09
N ASN A 82 7.78 -0.29 -2.69
CA ASN A 82 6.40 0.17 -2.93
C ASN A 82 5.72 0.86 -1.75
N ASP A 83 6.41 0.99 -0.61
CA ASP A 83 5.79 1.50 0.60
C ASP A 83 5.37 2.95 0.41
N ILE A 84 4.13 3.28 0.77
CA ILE A 84 3.59 4.63 0.86
C ILE A 84 3.48 4.97 2.34
N HIS A 85 4.23 5.97 2.77
CA HIS A 85 4.22 6.51 4.15
C HIS A 85 3.37 7.77 4.27
N ASN A 86 3.29 8.53 3.19
CA ASN A 86 2.49 9.75 3.12
C ASN A 86 2.14 10.03 1.67
N ILE A 87 1.14 10.87 1.48
CA ILE A 87 0.71 11.32 0.17
C ILE A 87 0.27 12.79 0.21
N LYS A 88 0.61 13.51 -0.85
CA LYS A 88 0.20 14.89 -1.11
C LYS A 88 -0.46 14.93 -2.48
N VAL A 89 -1.65 15.53 -2.55
CA VAL A 89 -2.44 15.66 -3.79
C VAL A 89 -2.84 17.12 -3.96
N TRP A 90 -2.64 17.65 -5.16
CA TRP A 90 -3.11 18.96 -5.59
C TRP A 90 -4.09 18.80 -6.74
N VAL A 91 -5.23 19.48 -6.65
CA VAL A 91 -6.28 19.50 -7.66
C VAL A 91 -6.32 20.88 -8.28
N PHE A 92 -6.19 20.96 -9.60
CA PHE A 92 -6.33 22.19 -10.36
C PHE A 92 -7.55 22.11 -11.28
N LYS A 93 -8.22 23.24 -11.52
CA LYS A 93 -9.14 23.34 -12.67
C LYS A 93 -8.32 23.19 -13.95
N SER A 94 -8.73 22.33 -14.88
CA SER A 94 -8.03 22.18 -16.16
C SER A 94 -8.06 23.48 -16.99
N ASN A 95 -7.12 23.60 -17.94
CA ASN A 95 -6.97 24.78 -18.82
C ASN A 95 -6.70 26.08 -18.05
N THR A 96 -6.09 25.98 -16.87
CA THR A 96 -5.58 27.13 -16.12
C THR A 96 -4.09 27.30 -16.38
N GLY A 97 -3.59 28.55 -16.29
CA GLY A 97 -2.19 28.87 -16.53
C GLY A 97 -1.26 28.41 -15.40
N ASP A 98 0.05 28.57 -15.61
CA ASP A 98 1.09 28.11 -14.68
C ASP A 98 1.02 28.79 -13.30
N GLU A 99 0.51 30.03 -13.22
CA GLU A 99 0.34 30.76 -11.95
C GLU A 99 -0.92 30.36 -11.17
N ALA A 100 -1.71 29.41 -11.67
CA ALA A 100 -2.90 28.95 -10.96
C ALA A 100 -2.52 28.20 -9.66
N THR A 101 -3.27 28.45 -8.60
CA THR A 101 -3.22 27.70 -7.34
C THR A 101 -4.22 26.53 -7.36
N PRO A 102 -4.01 25.50 -6.54
CA PRO A 102 -4.95 24.38 -6.43
C PRO A 102 -6.33 24.85 -5.96
N ILE A 103 -7.37 24.29 -6.57
CA ILE A 103 -8.76 24.45 -6.14
C ILE A 103 -9.09 23.55 -4.94
N SER A 104 -8.26 22.53 -4.71
CA SER A 104 -8.27 21.70 -3.51
C SER A 104 -6.93 20.97 -3.39
N TYR A 105 -6.59 20.56 -2.18
CA TYR A 105 -5.38 19.82 -1.88
C TYR A 105 -5.63 18.92 -0.68
N LYS A 106 -4.79 17.91 -0.52
CA LYS A 106 -4.78 17.06 0.66
C LYS A 106 -3.37 16.56 0.93
N ALA A 107 -2.96 16.60 2.19
CA ALA A 107 -1.77 15.93 2.67
C ALA A 107 -2.16 14.97 3.78
N GLU A 108 -1.63 13.75 3.71
CA GLU A 108 -1.90 12.71 4.69
C GLU A 108 -0.64 11.92 4.99
N THR A 109 -0.29 11.83 6.27
CA THR A 109 0.70 10.89 6.78
C THR A 109 -0.03 9.65 7.27
N LEU A 110 0.34 8.49 6.76
CA LEU A 110 -0.38 7.26 7.02
C LEU A 110 0.08 6.68 8.37
N SER A 111 -0.89 6.35 9.23
CA SER A 111 -0.63 5.66 10.50
C SER A 111 -0.11 4.24 10.28
N GLU A 112 -0.49 3.63 9.16
CA GLU A 112 0.02 2.35 8.67
C GLU A 112 0.61 2.52 7.27
N VAL A 113 1.83 2.05 7.09
CA VAL A 113 2.48 1.99 5.78
C VAL A 113 1.64 1.14 4.82
N LYS A 114 1.42 1.65 3.61
CA LYS A 114 0.66 0.93 2.58
C LYS A 114 1.61 0.46 1.49
N ASN A 115 1.69 -0.85 1.30
CA ASN A 115 2.51 -1.44 0.25
C ASN A 115 1.72 -1.44 -1.07
N GLY A 116 1.92 -0.37 -1.84
CA GLY A 116 1.50 -0.25 -3.22
C GLY A 116 0.06 0.19 -3.52
N ASN A 117 -0.91 0.03 -2.62
CA ASN A 117 -2.29 0.51 -2.85
C ASN A 117 -2.81 1.41 -1.75
N TYR A 118 -3.43 2.53 -2.13
CA TYR A 118 -4.01 3.48 -1.19
C TYR A 118 -5.23 4.19 -1.78
N THR A 119 -6.26 4.45 -0.97
CA THR A 119 -7.44 5.21 -1.41
C THR A 119 -7.59 6.49 -0.59
N LEU A 120 -7.81 7.60 -1.27
CA LEU A 120 -7.96 8.93 -0.69
C LEU A 120 -9.30 9.56 -1.12
N SER A 121 -10.07 10.06 -0.15
CA SER A 121 -11.21 10.95 -0.42
C SER A 121 -10.74 12.40 -0.39
N LEU A 122 -11.19 13.20 -1.34
CA LEU A 122 -10.90 14.63 -1.43
C LEU A 122 -12.16 15.41 -1.82
N ARG A 123 -12.33 16.61 -1.27
CA ARG A 123 -13.46 17.50 -1.55
C ARG A 123 -13.00 18.79 -2.22
N PHE A 124 -13.76 19.28 -3.21
CA PHE A 124 -13.59 20.60 -3.81
C PHE A 124 -14.97 21.22 -4.16
N LEU A 125 -14.99 22.47 -4.60
CA LEU A 125 -16.23 23.15 -5.02
C LEU A 125 -16.55 22.85 -6.50
N ARG A 126 -17.78 22.43 -6.78
CA ARG A 126 -18.25 22.16 -8.15
C ARG A 126 -18.31 23.43 -9.01
N LYS A 127 -18.48 24.60 -8.37
CA LYS A 127 -18.48 25.92 -9.02
C LYS A 127 -17.44 26.84 -8.39
N ILE A 128 -16.65 27.50 -9.23
CA ILE A 128 -15.63 28.47 -8.83
C ILE A 128 -15.85 29.75 -9.63
N GLY A 129 -16.08 30.87 -8.95
CA GLY A 129 -16.40 32.14 -9.60
C GLY A 129 -17.68 32.10 -10.44
N GLY A 130 -18.69 31.33 -10.01
CA GLY A 130 -19.95 31.14 -10.72
C GLY A 130 -19.88 30.19 -11.93
N GLN A 131 -18.71 29.66 -12.27
CA GLN A 131 -18.52 28.72 -13.37
C GLN A 131 -18.34 27.29 -12.86
N GLU A 132 -19.01 26.35 -13.52
CA GLU A 132 -18.84 24.92 -13.25
C GLU A 132 -17.44 24.41 -13.64
N VAL A 133 -16.86 23.59 -12.79
CA VAL A 133 -15.59 22.90 -13.04
C VAL A 133 -15.90 21.66 -13.88
N LYS A 134 -15.56 21.69 -15.17
CA LYS A 134 -15.81 20.57 -16.09
C LYS A 134 -14.74 19.49 -16.02
N ASN A 135 -13.48 19.91 -15.93
CA ASN A 135 -12.33 19.01 -15.86
C ASN A 135 -11.35 19.48 -14.79
N ILE A 136 -10.66 18.51 -14.19
CA ILE A 136 -9.59 18.73 -13.22
C ILE A 136 -8.29 18.09 -13.66
N ASP A 137 -7.19 18.64 -13.16
CA ASP A 137 -5.84 18.10 -13.26
C ASP A 137 -5.33 17.77 -11.86
N LEU A 138 -4.58 16.68 -11.72
CA LEU A 138 -4.06 16.16 -10.47
C LEU A 138 -2.54 16.07 -10.51
N TYR A 139 -1.91 16.59 -9.46
CA TYR A 139 -0.51 16.29 -9.12
C TYR A 139 -0.51 15.46 -7.85
N ILE A 140 0.14 14.31 -7.88
CA ILE A 140 0.19 13.36 -6.77
C ILE A 140 1.64 13.05 -6.45
N LEU A 141 2.01 13.19 -5.18
CA LEU A 141 3.34 12.85 -4.67
C LEU A 141 3.19 12.04 -3.39
N ALA A 142 3.63 10.79 -3.42
CA ALA A 142 3.84 9.97 -2.25
C ALA A 142 5.30 10.08 -1.78
N ASN A 143 5.51 9.88 -0.48
CA ASN A 143 6.83 9.80 0.15
C ASN A 143 7.69 11.05 -0.02
N SER A 144 7.09 12.22 0.03
CA SER A 144 7.74 13.49 -0.27
C SER A 144 8.91 13.85 0.67
N GLU A 145 8.98 13.22 1.83
CA GLU A 145 9.95 13.39 2.92
C GLU A 145 11.27 12.69 2.56
N SER A 146 11.23 11.78 1.58
CA SER A 146 12.42 11.18 0.96
C SER A 146 13.23 12.19 0.14
N ILE A 147 12.61 13.28 -0.32
CA ILE A 147 13.23 14.32 -1.16
C ILE A 147 13.21 15.72 -0.52
N ASN A 148 12.85 15.78 0.76
CA ASN A 148 12.74 17.03 1.53
C ASN A 148 11.85 18.08 0.84
N MET A 149 10.67 17.64 0.38
CA MET A 149 9.74 18.47 -0.42
C MET A 149 9.44 19.87 0.16
N PRO A 150 9.28 20.09 1.48
CA PRO A 150 9.04 21.43 2.03
C PRO A 150 10.10 22.45 1.60
N ASP A 151 11.37 22.07 1.59
CA ASP A 151 12.45 22.96 1.15
C ASP A 151 12.42 23.17 -0.36
N GLN A 152 12.06 22.14 -1.13
CA GLN A 152 11.98 22.23 -2.60
C GLN A 152 10.86 23.19 -3.07
N ILE A 153 9.77 23.30 -2.31
CA ILE A 153 8.71 24.30 -2.55
C ILE A 153 8.91 25.60 -1.75
N LYS A 154 10.11 25.84 -1.21
CA LYS A 154 10.49 27.05 -0.47
C LYS A 154 9.57 27.36 0.72
N GLY A 155 9.10 26.32 1.40
CA GLY A 155 8.20 26.44 2.55
C GLY A 155 6.80 26.97 2.22
N LYS A 156 6.40 27.01 0.95
CA LYS A 156 5.04 27.41 0.55
C LYS A 156 4.00 26.49 1.20
N ASP A 157 2.91 27.09 1.66
CA ASP A 157 1.70 26.35 2.00
C ASP A 157 1.20 25.59 0.76
N LEU A 158 0.73 24.36 0.92
CA LEU A 158 0.24 23.51 -0.17
C LEU A 158 -0.82 24.22 -1.04
N ARG A 159 -1.59 25.15 -0.48
CA ARG A 159 -2.58 26.00 -1.16
C ARG A 159 -1.99 27.04 -2.09
N SER A 160 -0.78 27.49 -1.80
CA SER A 160 -0.10 28.55 -2.55
C SER A 160 0.93 28.00 -3.53
N VAL A 161 1.17 26.68 -3.52
CA VAL A 161 1.94 25.98 -4.54
C VAL A 161 1.22 26.10 -5.88
N THR A 162 1.83 26.79 -6.85
CA THR A 162 1.25 26.98 -8.17
C THR A 162 1.47 25.76 -9.06
N ARG A 163 0.74 25.69 -10.17
CA ARG A 163 1.01 24.68 -11.21
C ARG A 163 2.46 24.77 -11.71
N LYS A 164 3.01 25.98 -11.84
CA LYS A 164 4.41 26.22 -12.20
C LYS A 164 5.37 25.59 -11.20
N ASP A 165 5.14 25.84 -9.91
CA ASP A 165 5.98 25.29 -8.85
C ASP A 165 6.06 23.76 -8.99
N LEU A 166 4.94 23.07 -9.20
CA LEU A 166 4.91 21.60 -9.36
C LEU A 166 5.52 21.11 -10.68
N LYS A 167 5.44 21.91 -11.75
CA LYS A 167 6.10 21.59 -13.03
C LYS A 167 7.62 21.73 -12.95
N GLU A 168 8.12 22.68 -12.15
CA GLU A 168 9.54 23.03 -12.08
C GLU A 168 10.26 22.44 -10.87
N VAL A 169 9.53 21.95 -9.86
CA VAL A 169 10.11 21.43 -8.63
C VAL A 169 11.02 20.24 -8.92
N CYS A 170 12.24 20.37 -8.42
CA CYS A 170 13.28 19.36 -8.50
C CYS A 170 13.78 18.99 -7.11
N PHE A 171 14.45 17.85 -7.00
CA PHE A 171 15.17 17.44 -5.80
C PHE A 171 16.64 17.16 -6.14
N THR A 172 17.52 17.52 -5.21
CA THR A 172 18.99 17.46 -5.37
C THR A 172 19.63 16.35 -4.54
N SER A 173 18.90 15.75 -3.61
CA SER A 173 19.37 14.73 -2.66
C SER A 173 18.15 13.91 -2.17
N PRO A 174 18.31 12.66 -1.67
CA PRO A 174 19.54 11.87 -1.53
C PRO A 174 19.71 10.80 -2.62
N PHE A 175 19.31 11.03 -3.87
CA PHE A 175 19.38 10.00 -4.93
C PHE A 175 20.46 10.26 -5.99
N GLY A 176 21.56 10.90 -5.59
CA GLY A 176 22.67 11.30 -6.43
C GLY A 176 23.99 10.64 -6.07
N ILE A 177 25.07 11.37 -6.35
CA ILE A 177 26.45 10.97 -6.07
C ILE A 177 27.05 11.99 -5.10
N ASN A 178 27.60 11.51 -3.99
CA ASN A 178 28.30 12.31 -2.99
C ASN A 178 29.62 12.89 -3.54
N SER A 179 30.19 13.85 -2.82
CA SER A 179 31.48 14.46 -3.16
C SER A 179 32.65 13.46 -3.17
N ASP A 180 32.56 12.36 -2.41
CA ASP A 180 33.55 11.29 -2.37
C ASP A 180 33.41 10.25 -3.51
N GLY A 181 32.30 10.31 -4.24
CA GLY A 181 31.94 9.39 -5.32
C GLY A 181 31.01 8.26 -4.89
N ASN A 182 30.54 8.19 -3.64
CA ASN A 182 29.56 7.18 -3.22
C ASN A 182 28.13 7.54 -3.64
N ALA A 183 27.29 6.55 -3.94
CA ALA A 183 25.85 6.78 -4.08
C ALA A 183 25.26 7.33 -2.78
N GLU A 184 24.39 8.34 -2.89
CA GLU A 184 23.70 8.94 -1.73
C GLU A 184 22.69 7.97 -1.09
N THR A 185 22.00 7.14 -1.90
CA THR A 185 21.02 6.15 -1.40
C THR A 185 21.31 4.75 -1.93
N LYS A 186 21.49 3.81 -1.01
CA LYS A 186 21.79 2.38 -1.27
C LYS A 186 20.69 1.43 -0.79
N GLU A 187 19.77 1.94 0.02
CA GLU A 187 18.64 1.20 0.60
C GLU A 187 17.40 2.09 0.56
N VAL A 188 16.20 1.50 0.63
CA VAL A 188 14.97 2.29 0.70
C VAL A 188 15.02 3.18 1.96
N PRO A 189 14.84 4.51 1.85
CA PRO A 189 14.87 5.41 2.99
C PRO A 189 13.90 4.98 4.10
N ALA A 190 14.47 4.59 5.26
CA ALA A 190 13.70 4.04 6.36
C ALA A 190 12.63 5.02 6.86
N GLY A 191 11.39 4.55 6.94
CA GLY A 191 10.23 5.35 7.38
C GLY A 191 9.80 6.45 6.41
N LYS A 192 10.43 6.55 5.23
CA LYS A 192 10.15 7.58 4.22
C LYS A 192 9.76 7.01 2.87
N GLY A 193 10.26 5.82 2.51
CA GLY A 193 10.01 5.18 1.22
C GLY A 193 10.73 5.86 0.05
N LEU A 194 10.46 5.42 -1.18
CA LEU A 194 10.95 6.05 -2.41
C LEU A 194 9.97 7.13 -2.90
N PRO A 195 10.43 8.24 -3.50
CA PRO A 195 9.52 9.24 -4.06
C PRO A 195 8.75 8.64 -5.24
N ILE A 196 7.43 8.73 -5.18
CA ILE A 196 6.53 8.21 -6.22
C ILE A 196 5.57 9.32 -6.60
N SER A 197 5.42 9.62 -7.89
CA SER A 197 4.64 10.76 -8.32
C SER A 197 3.92 10.55 -9.65
N ARG A 198 2.93 11.41 -9.90
CA ARG A 198 2.20 11.46 -11.17
C ARG A 198 1.59 12.85 -11.38
N ALA A 199 1.54 13.28 -12.64
CA ALA A 199 0.77 14.44 -13.09
C ALA A 199 -0.24 13.98 -14.15
N ILE A 200 -1.54 14.13 -13.89
CA ILE A 200 -2.64 13.71 -14.77
C ILE A 200 -3.54 14.90 -15.06
N THR A 201 -4.00 15.05 -16.30
CA THR A 201 -4.82 16.18 -16.75
C THR A 201 -6.13 15.73 -17.38
N LYS A 202 -7.09 16.65 -17.53
CA LYS A 202 -8.37 16.47 -18.24
C LYS A 202 -9.24 15.34 -17.68
N ILE A 203 -9.24 15.17 -16.37
CA ILE A 203 -10.16 14.26 -15.68
C ILE A 203 -11.55 14.89 -15.68
N SER A 204 -12.53 14.19 -16.24
CA SER A 204 -13.93 14.64 -16.27
C SER A 204 -14.54 14.64 -14.86
N VAL A 205 -15.06 15.80 -14.45
CA VAL A 205 -15.79 15.92 -13.17
C VAL A 205 -17.09 15.13 -13.22
N ASP A 206 -17.87 15.23 -14.30
CA ASP A 206 -19.15 14.53 -14.43
C ASP A 206 -19.02 12.99 -14.30
N SER A 207 -17.92 12.46 -14.83
CA SER A 207 -17.65 11.02 -14.86
C SER A 207 -17.16 10.48 -13.50
N HIS A 208 -16.39 11.27 -12.75
CA HIS A 208 -15.63 10.76 -11.59
C HIS A 208 -15.94 11.42 -10.24
N VAL A 209 -16.77 12.45 -10.23
CA VAL A 209 -17.11 13.23 -9.03
C VAL A 209 -18.59 13.07 -8.71
N ALA A 210 -18.90 13.16 -7.43
CA ALA A 210 -20.26 13.11 -6.92
C ALA A 210 -20.48 14.10 -5.79
N ASP A 211 -21.74 14.30 -5.41
CA ASP A 211 -22.12 15.25 -4.36
C ASP A 211 -22.01 14.61 -2.95
N THR A 212 -21.67 13.32 -2.88
CA THR A 212 -21.39 12.57 -1.65
C THR A 212 -20.11 11.72 -1.80
N GLU A 213 -19.46 11.39 -0.69
CA GLU A 213 -18.29 10.51 -0.69
C GLU A 213 -18.62 9.11 -1.21
N GLU A 214 -19.79 8.58 -0.87
CA GLU A 214 -20.26 7.27 -1.33
C GLU A 214 -20.47 7.25 -2.84
N GLY A 215 -21.06 8.32 -3.40
CA GLY A 215 -21.22 8.46 -4.85
C GLY A 215 -19.87 8.56 -5.56
N ALA A 216 -18.91 9.25 -4.96
CA ALA A 216 -17.57 9.42 -5.52
C ALA A 216 -16.78 8.10 -5.52
N LYS A 217 -16.94 7.28 -4.47
CA LYS A 217 -16.35 5.93 -4.41
C LYS A 217 -16.86 5.01 -5.51
N ALA A 218 -18.15 5.09 -5.86
CA ALA A 218 -18.72 4.31 -6.96
C ALA A 218 -18.19 4.73 -8.35
N LYS A 219 -17.66 5.96 -8.48
CA LYS A 219 -17.09 6.54 -9.70
C LYS A 219 -15.56 6.67 -9.67
N GLY A 220 -14.91 6.03 -8.70
CA GLY A 220 -13.53 6.32 -8.31
C GLY A 220 -12.53 6.30 -9.45
N ILE A 221 -11.47 7.10 -9.30
CA ILE A 221 -10.40 7.19 -10.30
C ILE A 221 -9.25 6.29 -9.89
N ARG A 222 -8.83 5.41 -10.78
CA ARG A 222 -7.57 4.68 -10.63
C ARG A 222 -6.44 5.49 -11.26
N ILE A 223 -5.38 5.73 -10.48
CA ILE A 223 -4.19 6.45 -10.95
C ILE A 223 -2.95 5.58 -10.69
N PRO A 224 -2.26 5.14 -11.75
CA PRO A 224 -0.96 4.50 -11.60
C PRO A 224 0.09 5.53 -11.21
N LEU A 225 0.87 5.23 -10.18
CA LEU A 225 1.96 6.06 -9.70
C LEU A 225 3.30 5.45 -10.08
N VAL A 226 4.27 6.29 -10.42
CA VAL A 226 5.62 5.86 -10.87
C VAL A 226 6.70 6.45 -9.97
N ARG A 227 7.77 5.70 -9.70
CA ARG A 227 8.90 6.22 -8.92
C ARG A 227 9.58 7.37 -9.65
N ALA A 228 10.14 8.31 -8.90
CA ALA A 228 10.97 9.40 -9.43
C ALA A 228 12.46 9.03 -9.57
N VAL A 229 12.80 7.77 -9.32
CA VAL A 229 14.15 7.22 -9.29
C VAL A 229 14.20 5.91 -10.06
N SER A 230 15.41 5.46 -10.38
CA SER A 230 15.69 4.15 -10.94
C SER A 230 16.67 3.39 -10.04
N LYS A 231 16.67 2.07 -10.15
CA LYS A 231 17.51 1.16 -9.37
C LYS A 231 18.62 0.62 -10.26
N LEU A 232 19.87 0.69 -9.80
CA LEU A 232 21.04 0.12 -10.46
C LEU A 232 21.69 -0.92 -9.54
N HIS A 233 22.01 -2.09 -10.07
CA HIS A 233 22.72 -3.13 -9.33
C HIS A 233 23.47 -4.11 -10.25
N PHE A 234 24.41 -4.84 -9.63
CA PHE A 234 25.35 -5.71 -10.32
C PHE A 234 25.24 -7.14 -9.82
N TYR A 235 25.36 -8.11 -10.72
CA TYR A 235 25.38 -9.53 -10.39
C TYR A 235 26.63 -10.17 -10.95
N PHE A 236 27.27 -11.05 -10.18
CA PHE A 236 28.49 -11.74 -10.61
C PHE A 236 28.41 -13.25 -10.38
N ALA A 237 28.84 -14.02 -11.37
CA ALA A 237 28.98 -15.47 -11.24
C ALA A 237 30.32 -15.97 -11.81
N ARG A 238 30.76 -17.13 -11.34
CA ARG A 238 31.95 -17.81 -11.85
C ARG A 238 31.66 -19.27 -12.16
N LYS A 239 32.28 -19.79 -13.22
CA LYS A 239 32.14 -21.19 -13.64
C LYS A 239 32.75 -22.13 -12.60
N SER A 240 32.03 -23.20 -12.28
CA SER A 240 32.49 -24.27 -11.40
C SER A 240 33.45 -25.24 -12.10
N GLY A 241 34.14 -26.04 -11.30
CA GLY A 241 35.03 -27.11 -11.78
C GLY A 241 36.50 -26.72 -11.81
N SER A 242 37.38 -27.72 -11.60
CA SER A 242 38.83 -27.53 -11.53
C SER A 242 39.40 -26.89 -12.79
N ASP A 243 38.87 -27.28 -13.95
CA ASP A 243 39.39 -26.89 -15.25
C ASP A 243 39.06 -25.42 -15.58
N ALA A 244 38.01 -24.88 -14.95
CA ALA A 244 37.67 -23.46 -15.08
C ALA A 244 38.65 -22.56 -14.31
N ASN A 245 39.31 -23.07 -13.27
CA ASN A 245 40.31 -22.36 -12.46
C ASN A 245 39.84 -20.98 -11.92
N THR A 246 38.56 -20.84 -11.57
CA THR A 246 37.98 -19.53 -11.19
C THR A 246 38.13 -19.18 -9.70
N SER A 247 38.83 -19.96 -8.90
CA SER A 247 38.94 -19.78 -7.44
C SER A 247 39.68 -18.50 -7.00
N GLN A 248 40.36 -17.84 -7.93
CA GLN A 248 41.14 -16.63 -7.67
C GLN A 248 40.56 -15.37 -8.34
N VAL A 249 39.44 -15.49 -9.06
CA VAL A 249 38.85 -14.32 -9.75
C VAL A 249 38.18 -13.40 -8.73
N LYS A 250 38.27 -12.08 -8.94
CA LYS A 250 37.52 -11.10 -8.15
C LYS A 250 37.28 -9.83 -8.94
N VAL A 251 36.24 -9.09 -8.58
CA VAL A 251 36.04 -7.71 -9.04
C VAL A 251 36.76 -6.80 -8.06
N THR A 252 37.67 -5.95 -8.53
CA THR A 252 38.48 -5.08 -7.66
C THR A 252 37.76 -3.77 -7.36
N LYS A 253 37.09 -3.18 -8.35
CA LYS A 253 36.24 -1.99 -8.21
C LYS A 253 35.32 -1.82 -9.42
N ILE A 254 34.31 -0.99 -9.27
CA ILE A 254 33.40 -0.60 -10.34
C ILE A 254 33.25 0.92 -10.32
N GLU A 255 33.29 1.56 -11.48
CA GLU A 255 33.11 3.00 -11.62
C GLU A 255 32.11 3.29 -12.74
N VAL A 256 31.09 4.08 -12.44
CA VAL A 256 30.18 4.68 -13.43
C VAL A 256 30.68 6.07 -13.75
N GLU A 257 30.80 6.37 -15.04
CA GLU A 257 31.31 7.64 -15.54
C GLU A 257 30.59 8.84 -14.90
N GLY A 258 31.38 9.85 -14.52
CA GLY A 258 30.84 11.14 -14.12
C GLY A 258 30.10 11.83 -15.27
N ASN A 259 29.42 12.94 -14.97
CA ASN A 259 28.54 13.65 -15.89
C ASN A 259 27.36 12.82 -16.42
N THR A 260 26.99 11.73 -15.73
CA THR A 260 25.88 10.83 -16.10
C THR A 260 24.60 11.13 -15.33
N ILE A 261 24.69 11.42 -14.03
CA ILE A 261 23.54 11.67 -13.17
C ILE A 261 23.32 13.18 -13.00
N PRO A 262 22.10 13.71 -13.22
CA PRO A 262 21.82 15.14 -13.03
C PRO A 262 22.10 15.64 -11.61
N THR A 263 22.45 16.91 -11.47
CA THR A 263 22.58 17.58 -10.17
C THR A 263 21.23 17.75 -9.46
N ALA A 264 20.14 17.89 -10.23
CA ALA A 264 18.77 17.96 -9.76
C ALA A 264 17.85 17.13 -10.67
N SER A 265 16.72 16.65 -10.16
CA SER A 265 15.74 15.93 -11.00
C SER A 265 14.31 16.29 -10.68
N TYR A 266 13.46 16.27 -11.71
CA TYR A 266 12.07 16.68 -11.60
C TYR A 266 11.29 15.71 -10.73
N VAL A 267 10.56 16.25 -9.75
CA VAL A 267 9.72 15.42 -8.87
C VAL A 267 8.61 14.76 -9.68
N PHE A 268 7.97 15.51 -10.59
CA PHE A 268 6.86 15.02 -11.41
C PHE A 268 7.31 14.73 -12.85
N PRO A 269 6.80 13.65 -13.46
CA PRO A 269 6.93 13.47 -14.91
C PRO A 269 6.08 14.50 -15.65
N ASP A 270 6.11 14.47 -16.98
CA ASP A 270 5.22 15.32 -17.77
C ASP A 270 3.74 15.00 -17.54
N GLU A 271 2.91 16.03 -17.73
CA GLU A 271 1.46 15.92 -17.60
C GLU A 271 0.90 14.93 -18.63
N ALA A 272 0.13 13.96 -18.14
CA ALA A 272 -0.51 12.92 -18.93
C ALA A 272 -2.04 13.16 -18.99
N THR A 273 -2.68 13.12 -20.17
CA THR A 273 -4.15 13.21 -20.29
C THR A 273 -4.81 11.95 -19.75
N TYR A 274 -5.75 12.05 -18.82
CA TYR A 274 -6.43 10.90 -18.23
C TYR A 274 -7.09 10.00 -19.30
N ASN A 275 -6.90 8.69 -19.16
CA ASN A 275 -7.53 7.68 -19.99
C ASN A 275 -7.96 6.51 -19.08
N GLU A 276 -9.26 6.32 -18.94
CA GLU A 276 -9.85 5.27 -18.10
C GLU A 276 -9.47 3.85 -18.56
N ASN A 277 -9.27 3.67 -19.87
CA ASN A 277 -9.01 2.37 -20.51
C ASN A 277 -7.56 2.17 -20.95
N GLY A 278 -6.67 3.13 -20.71
CA GLY A 278 -5.34 3.16 -21.31
C GLY A 278 -4.20 3.32 -20.31
N TYR A 279 -3.25 2.40 -20.38
CA TYR A 279 -1.90 2.57 -19.83
C TYR A 279 -0.93 2.70 -21.01
N ASN A 280 -0.41 3.91 -21.24
CA ASN A 280 0.83 4.20 -21.99
C ASN A 280 0.95 5.70 -22.19
N GLN A 281 1.35 6.41 -21.14
CA GLN A 281 1.71 7.81 -21.27
C GLN A 281 3.11 7.97 -20.76
N ASN A 282 3.92 8.69 -21.54
CA ASN A 282 5.33 8.91 -21.31
C ASN A 282 5.56 9.24 -19.82
N VAL A 283 6.17 8.31 -19.10
CA VAL A 283 6.36 8.42 -17.65
C VAL A 283 7.61 9.22 -17.30
N THR A 284 8.26 9.76 -18.31
CA THR A 284 9.52 10.49 -18.25
C THR A 284 9.25 11.97 -18.49
N SER A 285 10.02 12.83 -17.83
CA SER A 285 10.02 14.25 -18.15
C SER A 285 10.81 14.50 -19.44
N GLN A 286 10.21 15.10 -20.46
CA GLN A 286 10.90 15.57 -21.67
C GLN A 286 11.69 16.86 -21.43
N LYS A 287 11.58 17.45 -20.23
CA LYS A 287 12.27 18.71 -19.89
C LYS A 287 13.79 18.57 -19.87
N TYR A 288 14.32 17.36 -19.75
CA TYR A 288 15.75 17.06 -19.87
C TYR A 288 16.30 17.25 -21.29
N ASP A 289 15.43 17.31 -22.30
CA ASP A 289 15.83 17.49 -23.70
C ASP A 289 16.19 18.96 -24.00
N ASN A 290 15.94 19.87 -23.06
CA ASN A 290 16.43 21.23 -23.09
C ASN A 290 17.90 21.28 -22.64
N ALA A 291 18.75 21.98 -23.41
CA ALA A 291 20.22 21.99 -23.30
C ALA A 291 20.81 22.54 -21.98
N GLY A 292 20.04 22.70 -20.90
CA GLY A 292 20.44 23.31 -19.63
C GLY A 292 20.51 22.36 -18.43
N THR A 293 20.49 21.03 -18.62
CA THR A 293 20.64 20.09 -17.50
C THR A 293 22.10 19.97 -17.08
N ASP A 294 22.40 20.35 -15.84
CA ASP A 294 23.71 20.12 -15.22
C ASP A 294 23.84 18.69 -14.66
N TYR A 295 25.05 18.15 -14.75
CA TYR A 295 25.36 16.79 -14.29
C TYR A 295 26.42 16.80 -13.22
N VAL A 296 26.32 15.84 -12.31
CA VAL A 296 27.35 15.63 -11.28
C VAL A 296 28.63 15.17 -11.98
N SER A 297 29.70 15.95 -11.87
CA SER A 297 30.99 15.66 -12.50
C SER A 297 31.70 14.44 -11.90
N ASN A 298 31.38 14.10 -10.66
CA ASN A 298 31.98 12.99 -9.94
C ASN A 298 31.56 11.64 -10.52
N THR A 299 32.54 10.76 -10.67
CA THR A 299 32.37 9.33 -10.92
C THR A 299 31.68 8.66 -9.73
N LEU A 300 30.70 7.79 -9.98
CA LEU A 300 30.13 6.91 -8.95
C LEU A 300 31.05 5.70 -8.76
N LYS A 301 31.63 5.58 -7.57
CA LYS A 301 32.52 4.51 -7.14
C LYS A 301 31.74 3.46 -6.37
N LEU A 302 31.87 2.22 -6.77
CA LEU A 302 31.23 1.06 -6.16
C LEU A 302 32.30 0.03 -5.79
N ALA A 303 32.04 -0.72 -4.72
CA ALA A 303 33.02 -1.62 -4.15
C ALA A 303 33.29 -2.83 -5.07
N GLY A 304 34.49 -3.39 -4.95
CA GLY A 304 34.80 -4.70 -5.53
C GLY A 304 33.98 -5.83 -4.90
N VAL A 305 34.07 -7.01 -5.50
CA VAL A 305 33.40 -8.25 -5.04
C VAL A 305 34.46 -9.34 -4.96
N GLU A 306 34.72 -9.80 -3.74
CA GLU A 306 35.70 -10.85 -3.46
C GLU A 306 35.21 -12.20 -4.00
N ASN A 307 36.14 -13.11 -4.30
CA ASN A 307 35.81 -14.41 -4.92
C ASN A 307 34.74 -15.19 -4.15
N LYS A 308 34.82 -15.17 -2.82
CA LYS A 308 33.88 -15.86 -1.91
C LYS A 308 32.44 -15.34 -2.04
N ASP A 309 32.28 -14.11 -2.49
CA ASP A 309 30.99 -13.43 -2.65
C ASP A 309 30.50 -13.49 -4.11
N ILE A 310 31.33 -14.00 -5.04
CA ILE A 310 30.95 -14.31 -6.42
C ILE A 310 30.44 -15.76 -6.47
N LYS A 311 29.17 -15.92 -6.85
CA LYS A 311 28.52 -17.23 -6.83
C LYS A 311 29.15 -18.18 -7.87
N GLU A 312 29.58 -19.35 -7.40
CA GLU A 312 30.02 -20.45 -8.25
C GLU A 312 28.81 -21.22 -8.82
N VAL A 313 28.77 -21.41 -10.14
CA VAL A 313 27.70 -22.09 -10.88
C VAL A 313 28.26 -22.90 -12.06
N ASP A 314 27.57 -23.95 -12.49
CA ASP A 314 28.06 -24.84 -13.56
C ASP A 314 28.13 -24.17 -14.94
N ASN A 315 27.12 -23.36 -15.25
CA ASN A 315 27.03 -22.63 -16.51
C ASN A 315 26.62 -21.16 -16.29
N PRO A 316 27.58 -20.23 -16.12
CA PRO A 316 27.26 -18.81 -15.97
C PRO A 316 26.50 -18.21 -17.16
N GLU A 317 26.71 -18.72 -18.38
CA GLU A 317 26.04 -18.19 -19.58
C GLU A 317 24.52 -18.41 -19.59
N SER A 318 24.01 -19.36 -18.80
CA SER A 318 22.56 -19.58 -18.70
C SER A 318 21.80 -18.41 -18.08
N PHE A 319 22.52 -17.51 -17.39
CA PHE A 319 21.99 -16.31 -16.74
C PHE A 319 22.16 -15.05 -17.59
N ILE A 320 22.43 -15.17 -18.89
CA ILE A 320 22.31 -14.05 -19.81
C ILE A 320 20.83 -13.89 -20.18
N LYS A 321 20.29 -12.67 -20.13
CA LYS A 321 18.89 -12.41 -20.47
C LYS A 321 18.58 -12.88 -21.89
N LYS A 322 17.57 -13.73 -22.02
CA LYS A 322 17.07 -14.22 -23.32
C LYS A 322 15.98 -13.30 -23.86
N SER A 323 15.80 -13.28 -25.17
CA SER A 323 14.77 -12.46 -25.83
C SER A 323 13.35 -12.94 -25.55
N ASN A 324 13.16 -14.23 -25.33
CA ASN A 324 11.88 -14.88 -25.03
C ASN A 324 11.62 -15.07 -23.53
N GLN A 325 12.45 -14.47 -22.67
CA GLN A 325 12.35 -14.57 -21.22
C GLN A 325 11.85 -13.24 -20.67
N SER A 326 10.87 -13.31 -19.76
CA SER A 326 10.37 -12.12 -19.07
C SER A 326 11.45 -11.53 -18.16
N ALA A 327 11.33 -10.25 -17.86
CA ALA A 327 12.22 -9.54 -16.95
C ALA A 327 12.20 -10.14 -15.54
N GLN A 328 11.03 -10.57 -15.06
CA GLN A 328 10.90 -11.25 -13.77
C GLN A 328 11.56 -12.63 -13.75
N GLU A 329 11.32 -13.48 -14.76
CA GLU A 329 11.97 -14.79 -14.85
C GLU A 329 13.49 -14.66 -14.90
N TYR A 330 13.99 -13.59 -15.51
CA TYR A 330 15.41 -13.29 -15.54
C TYR A 330 15.97 -12.99 -14.14
N LEU A 331 15.31 -12.15 -13.35
CA LEU A 331 15.75 -11.88 -11.97
C LEU A 331 15.54 -13.06 -11.02
N ASP A 332 14.46 -13.82 -11.21
CA ASP A 332 14.17 -15.02 -10.41
C ASP A 332 15.25 -16.09 -10.63
N ALA A 333 15.81 -16.19 -11.83
CA ALA A 333 16.92 -17.11 -12.10
C ALA A 333 18.14 -16.81 -11.20
N PHE A 334 18.51 -15.54 -11.01
CA PHE A 334 19.59 -15.16 -10.08
C PHE A 334 19.26 -15.59 -8.65
N LYS A 335 18.05 -15.28 -8.19
CA LYS A 335 17.58 -15.61 -6.84
C LYS A 335 17.60 -17.12 -6.59
N GLN A 336 17.07 -17.92 -7.50
CA GLN A 336 17.02 -19.37 -7.42
C GLN A 336 18.42 -20.00 -7.39
N ALA A 337 19.36 -19.43 -8.17
CA ALA A 337 20.75 -19.87 -8.17
C ALA A 337 21.57 -19.32 -6.99
N GLY A 338 21.01 -18.45 -6.15
CA GLY A 338 21.72 -17.79 -5.06
C GLY A 338 22.79 -16.81 -5.52
N ILE A 339 22.64 -16.22 -6.71
CA ILE A 339 23.48 -15.14 -7.21
C ILE A 339 22.96 -13.83 -6.59
N GLY A 340 23.73 -13.28 -5.65
CA GLY A 340 23.35 -12.07 -4.92
C GLY A 340 23.49 -10.79 -5.75
N SER A 341 22.67 -9.80 -5.41
CA SER A 341 22.82 -8.42 -5.90
C SER A 341 23.97 -7.74 -5.16
N HIS A 342 24.85 -7.08 -5.90
CA HIS A 342 25.96 -6.29 -5.38
C HIS A 342 25.78 -4.82 -5.74
N ASN A 343 26.27 -3.94 -4.86
CA ASN A 343 26.37 -2.50 -5.11
C ASN A 343 25.03 -1.85 -5.56
N LEU A 344 23.91 -2.29 -4.98
CA LEU A 344 22.60 -1.72 -5.26
C LEU A 344 22.55 -0.24 -4.86
N CYS A 345 22.06 0.61 -5.75
CA CYS A 345 21.78 2.01 -5.46
C CYS A 345 20.53 2.53 -6.18
N TYR A 346 19.96 3.59 -5.62
CA TYR A 346 18.83 4.30 -6.21
C TYR A 346 19.30 5.66 -6.71
N LEU A 347 19.07 5.93 -7.99
CA LEU A 347 19.60 7.09 -8.68
C LEU A 347 18.47 7.93 -9.26
N ARG A 348 18.68 9.24 -9.29
CA ARG A 348 17.87 10.20 -10.04
C ARG A 348 17.75 9.79 -11.51
N GLU A 349 16.61 10.14 -12.11
CA GLU A 349 16.38 9.91 -13.54
C GLU A 349 17.42 10.66 -14.39
N THR A 350 17.86 10.04 -15.49
CA THR A 350 18.86 10.62 -16.41
C THR A 350 18.50 10.29 -17.85
N ASN A 351 18.66 11.25 -18.77
CA ASN A 351 18.55 11.02 -20.21
C ASN A 351 19.89 10.64 -20.87
N LYS A 352 20.98 10.53 -20.09
CA LYS A 352 22.26 10.04 -20.58
C LYS A 352 22.39 8.54 -20.43
N ALA A 353 23.13 7.93 -21.35
CA ALA A 353 23.55 6.54 -21.22
C ALA A 353 24.40 6.37 -19.97
N ILE A 354 24.15 5.31 -19.20
CA ILE A 354 24.95 4.98 -18.02
C ILE A 354 26.09 4.08 -18.46
N ARG A 355 27.30 4.63 -18.45
CA ARG A 355 28.53 3.95 -18.85
C ARG A 355 29.45 3.77 -17.68
N GLY A 356 30.27 2.74 -17.73
CA GLY A 356 31.24 2.51 -16.68
C GLY A 356 32.24 1.42 -17.01
N THR A 357 33.15 1.24 -16.07
CA THR A 357 34.23 0.25 -16.14
C THR A 357 34.17 -0.64 -14.91
N ILE A 358 34.33 -1.94 -15.12
CA ILE A 358 34.47 -2.95 -14.07
C ILE A 358 35.93 -3.43 -14.12
N TRP A 359 36.68 -3.17 -13.04
CA TRP A 359 38.03 -3.70 -12.89
C TRP A 359 37.97 -5.04 -12.16
N TYR A 360 38.80 -5.97 -12.60
CA TYR A 360 38.81 -7.33 -12.08
C TYR A 360 40.21 -7.92 -12.13
N SER A 361 40.41 -8.98 -11.36
CA SER A 361 41.61 -9.80 -11.39
C SER A 361 41.22 -11.26 -11.58
N LEU A 362 42.10 -12.02 -12.22
CA LEU A 362 41.96 -13.45 -12.45
C LEU A 362 42.94 -14.28 -11.59
N ASP A 363 43.80 -13.60 -10.84
CA ASP A 363 44.97 -14.14 -10.14
C ASP A 363 45.08 -13.60 -8.70
N GLY A 364 43.94 -13.42 -8.03
CA GLY A 364 43.90 -13.06 -6.61
C GLY A 364 44.22 -11.59 -6.32
N GLY A 365 44.34 -10.76 -7.35
CA GLY A 365 44.64 -9.32 -7.27
C GLY A 365 46.06 -8.95 -7.71
N ALA A 366 46.84 -9.89 -8.24
CA ALA A 366 48.21 -9.59 -8.71
C ALA A 366 48.20 -8.77 -10.02
N THR A 367 47.26 -9.07 -10.91
CA THR A 367 47.07 -8.35 -12.18
C THR A 367 45.66 -7.79 -12.26
N GLU A 368 45.53 -6.49 -12.54
CA GLU A 368 44.25 -5.84 -12.79
C GLU A 368 43.96 -5.74 -14.29
N LYS A 369 42.76 -6.16 -14.67
CA LYS A 369 42.16 -6.02 -16.00
C LYS A 369 40.87 -5.20 -15.86
N HIS A 370 40.28 -4.82 -16.98
CA HIS A 370 39.00 -4.12 -17.00
C HIS A 370 38.10 -4.58 -18.14
N GLU A 371 36.79 -4.37 -17.96
CA GLU A 371 35.77 -4.53 -18.98
C GLU A 371 34.78 -3.36 -18.86
N THR A 372 34.23 -2.91 -19.98
CA THR A 372 33.31 -1.75 -20.00
C THR A 372 31.86 -2.20 -20.12
N PHE A 373 30.93 -1.37 -19.69
CA PHE A 373 29.50 -1.58 -19.92
C PHE A 373 28.82 -0.28 -20.36
N ASN A 374 27.71 -0.43 -21.07
CA ASN A 374 26.90 0.69 -21.55
C ASN A 374 25.42 0.33 -21.46
N ILE A 375 24.69 1.03 -20.60
CA ILE A 375 23.23 0.99 -20.49
C ILE A 375 22.70 2.17 -21.32
N PRO A 376 22.09 1.93 -22.49
CA PRO A 376 21.59 3.01 -23.33
C PRO A 376 20.40 3.72 -22.67
N SER A 377 20.26 5.02 -22.91
CA SER A 377 19.02 5.77 -22.60
C SER A 377 18.11 5.94 -23.82
N GLU A 378 18.64 5.72 -25.03
CA GLU A 378 17.97 6.01 -26.32
C GLU A 378 17.36 7.42 -26.41
N GLY A 379 17.87 8.36 -25.60
CA GLY A 379 17.38 9.74 -25.51
C GLY A 379 16.20 9.95 -24.55
N ASN A 380 15.63 8.90 -23.95
CA ASN A 380 14.56 9.03 -22.96
C ASN A 380 15.12 8.95 -21.53
N ALA A 381 14.59 9.76 -20.63
CA ALA A 381 15.00 9.72 -19.24
C ALA A 381 14.69 8.36 -18.61
N ILE A 382 15.69 7.70 -18.02
CA ILE A 382 15.56 6.40 -17.39
C ILE A 382 14.90 6.58 -16.00
N ARG A 383 13.58 6.75 -15.98
CA ARG A 383 12.75 6.86 -14.77
C ARG A 383 12.06 5.53 -14.46
N ASN A 384 12.00 5.14 -13.19
CA ASN A 384 11.28 3.93 -12.75
C ASN A 384 11.73 2.68 -13.53
N ARG A 385 13.05 2.49 -13.63
CA ARG A 385 13.67 1.33 -14.27
C ARG A 385 14.52 0.55 -13.29
N GLU A 386 14.58 -0.75 -13.49
CA GLU A 386 15.57 -1.63 -12.87
C GLU A 386 16.67 -1.90 -13.89
N LEU A 387 17.89 -1.52 -13.52
CA LEU A 387 19.07 -1.52 -14.38
C LEU A 387 20.03 -2.59 -13.88
N VAL A 388 20.12 -3.69 -14.62
CA VAL A 388 20.90 -4.87 -14.23
C VAL A 388 22.16 -4.94 -15.07
N VAL A 389 23.32 -5.01 -14.39
CA VAL A 389 24.60 -5.34 -15.03
C VAL A 389 25.06 -6.72 -14.55
N TYR A 390 24.96 -7.72 -15.41
CA TYR A 390 25.44 -9.06 -15.11
C TYR A 390 26.85 -9.27 -15.65
N GLY A 391 27.78 -9.72 -14.82
CA GLY A 391 29.14 -10.09 -15.19
C GLY A 391 29.45 -11.55 -14.85
N TYR A 392 30.22 -12.24 -15.69
CA TYR A 392 30.64 -13.62 -15.38
C TYR A 392 32.03 -14.02 -15.86
N PHE A 393 32.61 -14.99 -15.14
CA PHE A 393 33.93 -15.58 -15.43
C PHE A 393 33.78 -17.04 -15.88
N LEU A 394 34.27 -17.36 -17.08
CA LEU A 394 34.31 -18.75 -17.59
C LEU A 394 35.61 -19.47 -17.26
N ASN A 395 36.72 -18.74 -17.31
CA ASN A 395 38.07 -19.25 -17.03
C ASN A 395 38.79 -18.28 -16.10
N GLY A 396 39.67 -18.79 -15.25
CA GLY A 396 40.55 -18.03 -14.36
C GLY A 396 41.64 -17.29 -15.12
N GLN A 397 42.90 -17.59 -14.84
CA GLN A 397 44.07 -16.85 -15.35
C GLN A 397 44.09 -16.62 -16.88
N MET A 398 43.56 -17.57 -17.67
CA MET A 398 43.48 -17.48 -19.14
C MET A 398 42.17 -16.84 -19.66
N GLY A 399 41.26 -16.45 -18.77
CA GLY A 399 39.95 -15.93 -19.12
C GLY A 399 39.85 -14.41 -19.16
N LYS A 400 38.59 -13.97 -19.14
CA LYS A 400 38.16 -12.57 -19.03
C LYS A 400 36.80 -12.51 -18.33
N LEU A 401 36.47 -11.33 -17.82
CA LEU A 401 35.10 -11.01 -17.44
C LEU A 401 34.28 -10.75 -18.70
N THR A 402 33.06 -11.26 -18.78
CA THR A 402 32.07 -10.86 -19.80
C THR A 402 30.92 -10.15 -19.11
N VAL A 403 30.42 -9.06 -19.70
CA VAL A 403 29.40 -8.19 -19.08
C VAL A 403 28.21 -8.01 -20.02
N THR A 404 26.99 -8.16 -19.49
CA THR A 404 25.73 -8.01 -20.21
C THR A 404 24.78 -7.07 -19.44
N PRO A 405 24.66 -5.79 -19.84
CA PRO A 405 23.69 -4.87 -19.26
C PRO A 405 22.29 -5.11 -19.81
N THR A 406 21.26 -4.86 -19.00
CA THR A 406 19.86 -4.95 -19.40
C THR A 406 19.02 -3.90 -18.67
N ILE A 407 17.92 -3.49 -19.30
CA ILE A 407 16.95 -2.52 -18.75
C ILE A 407 15.62 -3.23 -18.60
N GLN A 408 15.02 -3.12 -17.42
CA GLN A 408 13.69 -3.62 -17.13
C GLN A 408 12.78 -2.44 -16.75
N GLU A 409 11.51 -2.54 -17.14
CA GLU A 409 10.47 -1.75 -16.48
C GLU A 409 10.40 -2.21 -15.03
N TRP A 410 10.55 -1.28 -14.10
CA TRP A 410 10.38 -1.63 -12.71
C TRP A 410 8.89 -1.60 -12.44
N LYS A 411 8.29 -2.77 -12.26
CA LYS A 411 6.86 -2.86 -11.97
C LYS A 411 6.61 -2.01 -10.74
N ASP A 412 5.67 -1.12 -10.94
CA ASP A 412 5.00 -0.49 -9.86
C ASP A 412 4.33 -1.67 -9.10
N GLY A 413 4.73 -1.98 -7.86
CA GLY A 413 4.26 -3.20 -7.21
C GLY A 413 2.86 -3.13 -6.61
N GLY A 414 2.03 -4.11 -6.96
CA GLY A 414 0.88 -4.55 -6.15
C GLY A 414 -0.51 -4.15 -6.67
N THR A 415 -1.33 -5.16 -6.96
CA THR A 415 -2.77 -5.09 -7.25
C THR A 415 -3.63 -4.96 -5.98
N PHE A 416 -4.61 -4.06 -6.00
CA PHE A 416 -5.75 -4.06 -5.08
C PHE A 416 -6.76 -5.14 -5.50
N ASP A 417 -7.34 -5.81 -4.50
CA ASP A 417 -8.52 -6.66 -4.64
C ASP A 417 -9.66 -5.94 -3.91
N PHE A 418 -10.69 -5.57 -4.67
CA PHE A 418 -11.86 -4.79 -4.21
C PHE A 418 -12.77 -5.55 -3.24
N ILE A 419 -12.43 -6.78 -2.89
CA ILE A 419 -13.13 -7.50 -1.85
C ILE A 419 -12.49 -7.12 -0.51
N ASP A 420 -12.93 -5.97 0.00
CA ASP A 420 -13.09 -5.76 1.44
C ASP A 420 -13.79 -7.00 2.00
N ALA A 421 -13.30 -7.48 3.14
CA ALA A 421 -13.69 -8.75 3.74
C ALA A 421 -15.12 -9.18 3.38
N SER A 422 -15.26 -10.20 2.53
CA SER A 422 -16.57 -10.64 2.11
C SER A 422 -17.11 -11.65 3.09
N THR A 423 -18.41 -11.58 3.32
CA THR A 423 -19.17 -12.70 3.86
C THR A 423 -20.56 -12.68 3.26
N ASN A 424 -21.07 -13.88 2.95
CA ASN A 424 -22.46 -14.04 2.54
C ASN A 424 -23.29 -14.34 3.77
N VAL A 425 -24.28 -13.50 4.02
CA VAL A 425 -25.24 -13.71 5.10
C VAL A 425 -26.47 -14.40 4.55
N GLU A 426 -26.90 -15.46 5.19
CA GLU A 426 -28.17 -16.14 4.93
C GLU A 426 -29.02 -16.13 6.20
N ILE A 427 -30.23 -15.61 6.07
CA ILE A 427 -31.25 -15.62 7.12
C ILE A 427 -32.53 -16.21 6.51
N PRO A 428 -33.10 -17.27 7.09
CA PRO A 428 -34.39 -17.80 6.65
C PRO A 428 -35.49 -16.74 6.77
N ASP A 429 -36.44 -16.72 5.82
CA ASP A 429 -37.57 -15.77 5.82
C ASP A 429 -38.55 -15.96 7.00
N SER A 430 -38.43 -17.05 7.76
CA SER A 430 -39.25 -17.31 8.93
C SER A 430 -39.04 -16.26 10.03
N GLY A 431 -40.12 -15.67 10.53
CA GLY A 431 -40.06 -14.73 11.66
C GLY A 431 -39.73 -13.28 11.29
N LYS A 432 -39.79 -12.91 10.01
CA LYS A 432 -39.61 -11.54 9.53
C LYS A 432 -40.68 -10.58 10.07
N THR A 433 -40.29 -9.36 10.41
CA THR A 433 -41.16 -8.23 10.77
C THR A 433 -40.87 -7.03 9.86
N ASP A 434 -41.68 -5.98 9.99
CA ASP A 434 -41.44 -4.70 9.30
C ASP A 434 -40.09 -4.07 9.67
N TRP A 435 -39.53 -4.44 10.83
CA TRP A 435 -38.31 -3.87 11.38
C TRP A 435 -37.09 -4.80 11.32
N GLY A 436 -37.27 -6.11 11.13
CA GLY A 436 -36.18 -7.08 11.18
C GLY A 436 -36.67 -8.53 11.36
N TYR A 437 -36.19 -9.23 12.38
CA TYR A 437 -36.56 -10.61 12.69
C TYR A 437 -36.95 -10.80 14.16
N LYS A 438 -37.93 -11.68 14.41
CA LYS A 438 -38.40 -12.08 15.74
C LYS A 438 -37.41 -13.01 16.43
N VAL A 439 -37.15 -12.74 17.70
CA VAL A 439 -36.38 -13.62 18.60
C VAL A 439 -37.08 -13.81 19.94
N TYR A 440 -36.81 -14.93 20.60
CA TYR A 440 -37.57 -15.39 21.77
C TYR A 440 -36.65 -15.70 22.94
N TYR A 441 -36.95 -15.14 24.12
CA TYR A 441 -36.23 -15.49 25.34
C TYR A 441 -36.45 -16.96 25.68
N GLY A 442 -35.36 -17.69 25.95
CA GLY A 442 -35.41 -19.12 26.30
C GLY A 442 -35.60 -20.08 25.12
N PHE A 443 -35.84 -19.59 23.91
CA PHE A 443 -36.16 -20.45 22.75
C PHE A 443 -35.36 -20.05 21.48
N PRO A 444 -34.05 -20.37 21.39
CA PRO A 444 -33.20 -19.98 20.27
C PRO A 444 -33.76 -20.43 18.90
N LYS A 445 -34.21 -21.70 18.81
CA LYS A 445 -34.74 -22.31 17.57
C LYS A 445 -36.04 -21.68 17.04
N ARG A 446 -36.72 -20.83 17.83
CA ARG A 446 -37.89 -20.07 17.35
C ARG A 446 -37.49 -18.80 16.59
N GLY A 447 -36.26 -18.33 16.76
CA GLY A 447 -35.67 -17.26 15.95
C GLY A 447 -34.98 -17.83 14.69
N PRO A 448 -34.57 -16.96 13.75
CA PRO A 448 -33.89 -17.41 12.54
C PRO A 448 -32.46 -17.90 12.87
N MET A 449 -32.08 -19.05 12.31
CA MET A 449 -30.69 -19.49 12.31
C MET A 449 -29.92 -18.71 11.25
N ILE A 450 -28.89 -17.98 11.67
CA ILE A 450 -28.10 -17.12 10.79
C ILE A 450 -26.85 -17.87 10.35
N THR A 451 -26.57 -17.82 9.05
CA THR A 451 -25.32 -18.34 8.50
C THR A 451 -24.49 -17.19 7.92
N LEU A 452 -23.24 -17.08 8.36
CA LEU A 452 -22.22 -16.26 7.72
C LEU A 452 -21.28 -17.19 6.97
N LYS A 453 -21.40 -17.25 5.65
CA LYS A 453 -20.56 -18.07 4.78
C LYS A 453 -19.31 -17.31 4.38
N ASP A 454 -18.22 -18.07 4.25
CA ASP A 454 -16.97 -17.62 3.65
C ASP A 454 -16.45 -16.29 4.23
N ILE A 455 -16.53 -16.09 5.55
CA ILE A 455 -15.96 -14.90 6.20
C ILE A 455 -14.47 -14.89 5.90
N ASP A 456 -14.04 -14.02 4.99
CA ASP A 456 -12.65 -13.89 4.57
C ASP A 456 -12.15 -12.49 4.87
N THR A 457 -11.44 -12.35 5.98
CA THR A 457 -10.82 -11.08 6.40
C THR A 457 -9.36 -10.98 5.97
N LYS A 458 -8.87 -11.91 5.15
CA LYS A 458 -7.48 -11.99 4.67
C LYS A 458 -6.46 -11.97 5.83
N GLY A 459 -6.71 -12.80 6.86
CA GLY A 459 -5.82 -12.95 8.01
C GLY A 459 -5.92 -11.84 9.07
N LYS A 460 -6.89 -10.92 8.95
CA LYS A 460 -7.13 -9.90 10.00
C LYS A 460 -8.15 -10.42 11.04
N PRO A 461 -7.96 -10.17 12.34
CA PRO A 461 -8.95 -10.53 13.37
C PRO A 461 -10.29 -9.86 13.15
N TRP A 462 -11.37 -10.53 13.55
CA TRP A 462 -12.73 -9.97 13.52
C TRP A 462 -13.55 -10.39 14.74
N ILE A 463 -14.54 -9.55 15.07
CA ILE A 463 -15.45 -9.74 16.20
C ILE A 463 -16.89 -9.56 15.73
N LEU A 464 -17.74 -10.47 16.17
CA LEU A 464 -19.18 -10.44 16.00
C LEU A 464 -19.85 -9.80 17.21
N GLN A 465 -20.63 -8.74 17.01
CA GLN A 465 -21.12 -7.91 18.11
C GLN A 465 -22.57 -7.46 17.91
N THR A 466 -23.19 -7.05 19.01
CA THR A 466 -24.51 -6.42 19.09
C THR A 466 -24.36 -5.03 19.74
N ASP A 467 -25.14 -4.05 19.29
CA ASP A 467 -25.20 -2.72 19.94
C ASP A 467 -25.99 -2.75 21.26
N ASN A 468 -26.87 -3.74 21.43
CA ASN A 468 -27.69 -3.89 22.61
C ASN A 468 -27.16 -5.03 23.48
N PRO A 469 -26.64 -4.73 24.70
CA PRO A 469 -26.08 -5.73 25.60
C PRO A 469 -27.11 -6.71 26.16
N MET A 470 -28.41 -6.46 25.99
CA MET A 470 -29.48 -7.39 26.37
C MET A 470 -29.58 -8.61 25.43
N PHE A 471 -28.87 -8.61 24.31
CA PHE A 471 -28.82 -9.73 23.38
C PHE A 471 -27.44 -10.39 23.40
N GLY A 472 -27.38 -11.62 22.90
CA GLY A 472 -26.14 -12.35 22.67
C GLY A 472 -26.33 -13.44 21.62
N PHE A 473 -25.32 -14.30 21.50
CA PHE A 473 -25.21 -15.29 20.43
C PHE A 473 -25.17 -16.70 20.99
N VAL A 474 -25.88 -17.63 20.33
CA VAL A 474 -25.74 -19.07 20.57
C VAL A 474 -25.15 -19.69 19.33
N GLN A 475 -23.87 -20.08 19.40
CA GLN A 475 -23.21 -20.76 18.29
C GLN A 475 -23.75 -22.18 18.12
N CYS A 476 -24.03 -22.59 16.89
CA CYS A 476 -24.57 -23.90 16.55
C CYS A 476 -23.81 -24.55 15.38
N ASP A 477 -24.15 -25.80 15.08
CA ASP A 477 -23.76 -26.45 13.83
C ASP A 477 -24.70 -26.09 12.67
N LYS A 478 -24.39 -26.61 11.48
CA LYS A 478 -25.16 -26.41 10.24
C LYS A 478 -26.63 -26.88 10.33
N ASP A 479 -26.93 -27.79 11.26
CA ASP A 479 -28.25 -28.38 11.46
C ASP A 479 -29.01 -27.66 12.59
N GLY A 480 -28.42 -26.58 13.13
CA GLY A 480 -29.01 -25.75 14.17
C GLY A 480 -28.94 -26.34 15.57
N ASN A 481 -28.09 -27.34 15.79
CA ASN A 481 -27.88 -27.94 17.11
C ASN A 481 -26.76 -27.21 17.86
N TYR A 482 -26.96 -27.02 19.15
CA TYR A 482 -26.03 -26.35 20.05
C TYR A 482 -25.90 -27.16 21.35
N PRO A 483 -24.73 -27.12 22.02
CA PRO A 483 -24.54 -27.84 23.27
C PRO A 483 -25.35 -27.19 24.41
N GLU A 484 -26.14 -28.01 25.12
CA GLU A 484 -26.87 -27.61 26.33
C GLU A 484 -26.09 -27.99 27.58
N GLU A 485 -24.98 -27.29 27.80
CA GLU A 485 -24.02 -27.60 28.88
C GLU A 485 -24.02 -26.56 30.02
N THR A 486 -24.69 -25.42 29.82
CA THR A 486 -24.71 -24.31 30.79
C THR A 486 -25.70 -24.62 31.91
N PRO A 487 -25.30 -24.64 33.18
CA PRO A 487 -26.23 -24.94 34.27
C PRO A 487 -27.32 -23.85 34.39
N TYR A 488 -28.59 -24.25 34.38
CA TYR A 488 -29.74 -23.36 34.57
C TYR A 488 -30.24 -23.45 36.01
N TYR A 489 -30.47 -22.28 36.62
CA TYR A 489 -30.99 -22.15 37.99
C TYR A 489 -32.34 -21.44 37.92
N ASN A 490 -33.39 -22.08 38.44
CA ASN A 490 -34.71 -21.48 38.50
C ASN A 490 -34.82 -20.56 39.74
N PRO A 491 -35.00 -19.23 39.59
CA PRO A 491 -35.10 -18.31 40.73
C PRO A 491 -36.39 -18.51 41.56
N GLU A 492 -37.44 -19.12 41.01
CA GLU A 492 -38.71 -19.38 41.71
C GLU A 492 -38.68 -20.65 42.60
N ILE A 493 -37.71 -21.55 42.38
CA ILE A 493 -37.52 -22.80 43.17
C ILE A 493 -36.62 -22.55 44.41
N THR A 494 -36.21 -21.31 44.64
CA THR A 494 -35.29 -20.89 45.72
C THR A 494 -35.83 -21.07 47.13
N GLN A 495 -37.10 -21.44 47.34
CA GLN A 495 -37.60 -21.80 48.67
C GLN A 495 -36.93 -23.06 49.25
N ASN A 496 -36.41 -23.97 48.41
CA ASN A 496 -35.80 -25.24 48.87
C ASN A 496 -34.43 -25.54 48.23
N ASN A 497 -33.84 -24.59 47.49
CA ASN A 497 -32.59 -24.82 46.77
C ASN A 497 -31.63 -23.66 47.08
N ASP A 498 -30.43 -23.97 47.57
CA ASP A 498 -29.40 -23.03 48.08
C ASP A 498 -28.73 -22.17 46.99
N GLY A 499 -29.31 -22.13 45.79
CA GLY A 499 -28.76 -21.47 44.61
C GLY A 499 -27.52 -22.15 44.05
N LYS A 500 -27.08 -23.30 44.60
CA LYS A 500 -25.86 -24.01 44.19
C LYS A 500 -26.12 -25.25 43.33
N ASN A 501 -27.36 -25.77 43.31
CA ASN A 501 -27.70 -26.93 42.47
C ASN A 501 -28.52 -26.50 41.24
N PRO A 502 -28.00 -26.72 40.02
CA PRO A 502 -28.73 -26.40 38.80
C PRO A 502 -29.95 -27.31 38.63
N VAL A 503 -31.06 -26.72 38.20
CA VAL A 503 -32.34 -27.40 37.94
C VAL A 503 -32.33 -28.09 36.57
N GLY A 504 -31.37 -27.75 35.71
CA GLY A 504 -31.12 -28.39 34.42
C GLY A 504 -29.87 -27.81 33.76
N LYS A 505 -29.64 -28.17 32.50
CA LYS A 505 -28.66 -27.51 31.64
C LYS A 505 -29.38 -26.83 30.48
N THR A 506 -28.77 -25.79 29.95
CA THR A 506 -29.24 -24.95 28.86
C THR A 506 -28.07 -24.53 27.97
N TYR A 507 -28.36 -23.80 26.92
CA TYR A 507 -27.37 -23.30 25.96
C TYR A 507 -26.51 -22.16 26.54
N LYS A 508 -25.28 -22.03 26.04
CA LYS A 508 -24.39 -20.90 26.37
C LYS A 508 -24.74 -19.69 25.50
N ILE A 509 -24.87 -18.53 26.13
CA ILE A 509 -25.01 -17.24 25.43
C ILE A 509 -23.66 -16.53 25.47
N GLU A 510 -23.08 -16.26 24.31
CA GLU A 510 -21.87 -15.48 24.16
C GLU A 510 -22.22 -13.99 23.92
N ASP A 511 -21.49 -13.08 24.56
CA ASP A 511 -21.65 -11.63 24.35
C ASP A 511 -21.13 -11.19 22.97
N PHE A 512 -20.14 -11.92 22.46
CA PHE A 512 -19.51 -11.71 21.16
C PHE A 512 -18.88 -13.02 20.68
N ILE A 513 -18.69 -13.15 19.37
CA ILE A 513 -17.94 -14.27 18.77
C ILE A 513 -16.69 -13.70 18.10
N ILE A 514 -15.50 -14.19 18.47
CA ILE A 514 -14.23 -13.67 17.97
C ILE A 514 -13.47 -14.71 17.14
N ASN A 515 -12.84 -14.25 16.06
CA ASN A 515 -11.82 -14.98 15.34
C ASN A 515 -10.52 -14.18 15.39
N GLN A 516 -9.57 -14.66 16.19
CA GLN A 516 -8.29 -13.99 16.40
C GLN A 516 -7.28 -14.24 15.26
N SER A 517 -7.40 -15.37 14.55
CA SER A 517 -6.47 -15.73 13.48
C SER A 517 -6.82 -15.07 12.14
N GLY A 518 -8.07 -14.62 11.97
CA GLY A 518 -8.56 -14.11 10.70
C GLY A 518 -8.67 -15.19 9.61
N GLU A 519 -8.73 -16.46 10.03
CA GLU A 519 -8.90 -17.59 9.13
C GLU A 519 -10.27 -17.54 8.43
N LYS A 520 -10.31 -18.04 7.18
CA LYS A 520 -11.55 -18.16 6.43
C LYS A 520 -12.50 -19.10 7.16
N LYS A 521 -13.72 -18.64 7.48
CA LYS A 521 -14.64 -19.38 8.35
C LYS A 521 -16.09 -19.26 7.91
N THR A 522 -16.85 -20.34 8.08
CA THR A 522 -18.32 -20.31 8.05
C THR A 522 -18.85 -20.41 9.48
N LEU A 523 -19.80 -19.55 9.84
CA LEU A 523 -20.37 -19.48 11.19
C LEU A 523 -21.88 -19.68 11.14
N TYR A 524 -22.41 -20.53 12.04
CA TYR A 524 -23.83 -20.73 12.28
C TYR A 524 -24.15 -20.31 13.71
N PHE A 525 -25.19 -19.50 13.91
CA PHE A 525 -25.59 -19.04 15.24
C PHE A 525 -27.04 -18.54 15.28
N TYR A 526 -27.58 -18.42 16.50
CA TYR A 526 -28.84 -17.73 16.80
C TYR A 526 -28.57 -16.43 17.56
N VAL A 527 -29.42 -15.41 17.35
CA VAL A 527 -29.49 -14.20 18.19
C VAL A 527 -30.56 -14.41 19.25
N VAL A 528 -30.22 -14.21 20.52
CA VAL A 528 -31.13 -14.49 21.65
C VAL A 528 -31.16 -13.35 22.67
N PRO A 529 -32.33 -13.01 23.24
CA PRO A 529 -32.41 -12.15 24.40
C PRO A 529 -31.85 -12.86 25.65
N LYS A 530 -31.13 -12.11 26.49
CA LYS A 530 -30.60 -12.58 27.78
C LYS A 530 -31.62 -12.54 28.91
N ASN A 531 -32.69 -11.74 28.77
CA ASN A 531 -33.73 -11.57 29.77
C ASN A 531 -35.13 -11.58 29.12
N ARG A 532 -36.14 -12.02 29.87
CA ARG A 532 -37.55 -11.96 29.46
C ARG A 532 -38.06 -10.52 29.47
N LEU A 533 -38.93 -10.17 28.52
CA LEU A 533 -39.67 -8.90 28.56
C LEU A 533 -40.55 -8.82 29.82
N ASP A 534 -40.50 -7.67 30.50
CA ASP A 534 -41.43 -7.33 31.57
C ASP A 534 -42.80 -6.96 30.96
N LEU A 535 -43.82 -7.76 31.27
CA LEU A 535 -45.20 -7.57 30.79
C LEU A 535 -45.84 -6.27 31.31
N ALA A 536 -45.31 -5.68 32.38
CA ALA A 536 -45.86 -4.47 33.01
C ALA A 536 -45.47 -3.17 32.28
N LYS A 537 -44.63 -3.22 31.24
CA LYS A 537 -44.14 -2.05 30.50
C LYS A 537 -44.16 -2.30 28.99
N PRO A 538 -44.62 -1.35 28.16
CA PRO A 538 -44.49 -1.46 26.72
C PRO A 538 -43.01 -1.34 26.35
N HIS A 539 -42.44 -2.42 25.83
CA HIS A 539 -41.03 -2.49 25.48
C HIS A 539 -40.85 -2.99 24.04
N ASN A 540 -40.36 -2.10 23.16
CA ASN A 540 -39.83 -2.47 21.85
C ASN A 540 -38.33 -2.75 22.01
N VAL A 541 -37.96 -3.93 22.55
CA VAL A 541 -36.55 -4.29 22.77
C VAL A 541 -35.95 -4.77 21.46
N LYS A 542 -34.95 -4.02 20.99
CA LYS A 542 -34.39 -4.10 19.65
C LYS A 542 -32.87 -4.16 19.68
N ALA A 543 -32.27 -4.86 18.71
CA ALA A 543 -30.82 -4.93 18.57
C ALA A 543 -30.38 -4.85 17.11
N GLN A 544 -29.23 -4.24 16.90
CA GLN A 544 -28.44 -4.31 15.68
C GLN A 544 -27.27 -5.25 15.87
N PHE A 545 -27.05 -6.05 14.84
CA PHE A 545 -25.94 -6.97 14.76
C PHE A 545 -24.97 -6.56 13.65
N PHE A 546 -23.67 -6.60 13.95
CA PHE A 546 -22.62 -6.23 13.00
C PHE A 546 -21.29 -6.98 13.27
N LEU A 547 -20.47 -7.10 12.23
CA LEU A 547 -19.07 -7.54 12.35
C LEU A 547 -18.15 -6.32 12.42
N THR A 548 -17.19 -6.33 13.34
CA THR A 548 -16.07 -5.39 13.37
C THR A 548 -14.78 -6.10 13.01
N LYS A 549 -13.97 -5.44 12.18
CA LYS A 549 -12.58 -5.82 11.88
C LYS A 549 -11.66 -4.99 12.76
N TYR A 550 -10.64 -5.63 13.33
CA TYR A 550 -9.68 -4.90 14.16
C TYR A 550 -8.95 -3.81 13.34
N PRO A 551 -8.79 -2.58 13.85
CA PRO A 551 -9.11 -2.20 15.23
C PRO A 551 -10.57 -1.88 15.52
N ASN A 552 -11.42 -1.37 14.61
CA ASN A 552 -12.86 -1.08 14.90
C ASN A 552 -13.74 -0.79 13.66
N ASP A 553 -13.44 -1.36 12.49
CA ASP A 553 -14.21 -1.07 11.27
C ASP A 553 -15.40 -2.02 11.10
N LYS A 554 -16.64 -1.49 11.12
CA LYS A 554 -17.83 -2.26 10.71
C LYS A 554 -17.75 -2.56 9.20
N PHE A 555 -17.74 -3.83 8.79
CA PHE A 555 -17.59 -4.21 7.37
C PHE A 555 -18.81 -4.93 6.78
N VAL A 556 -18.86 -4.98 5.45
CA VAL A 556 -20.07 -5.27 4.66
C VAL A 556 -20.49 -6.73 4.74
N LEU A 557 -21.70 -6.95 5.25
CA LEU A 557 -22.42 -8.21 5.20
C LEU A 557 -23.15 -8.31 3.85
N ASN A 558 -22.58 -9.05 2.89
CA ASN A 558 -23.04 -9.25 1.51
C ASN A 558 -23.28 -7.95 0.67
N PRO A 559 -22.46 -7.65 -0.35
CA PRO A 559 -22.63 -6.46 -1.20
C PRO A 559 -23.92 -6.46 -2.06
N SER A 560 -24.58 -7.62 -2.21
CA SER A 560 -25.73 -7.80 -3.12
C SER A 560 -27.10 -7.66 -2.45
N PHE A 561 -27.17 -7.60 -1.11
CA PHE A 561 -28.42 -7.52 -0.37
C PHE A 561 -28.41 -6.35 0.61
N LYS A 562 -29.37 -5.43 0.46
CA LYS A 562 -29.70 -4.44 1.48
C LYS A 562 -30.69 -5.07 2.45
N TYR A 563 -30.28 -5.37 3.67
CA TYR A 563 -31.21 -5.79 4.73
C TYR A 563 -32.04 -4.60 5.24
N ASN A 564 -33.15 -4.86 5.95
CA ASN A 564 -34.15 -3.87 6.39
C ASN A 564 -33.67 -2.87 7.47
N GLY A 565 -32.38 -2.51 7.46
CA GLY A 565 -31.76 -1.56 8.39
C GLY A 565 -31.97 -0.09 8.02
N CYS A 566 -31.18 0.79 8.65
CA CYS A 566 -31.14 2.22 8.33
C CYS A 566 -30.98 2.41 6.81
N LYS A 567 -31.83 3.22 6.18
CA LYS A 567 -31.77 3.47 4.72
C LYS A 567 -30.82 4.60 4.35
N GLU A 568 -30.30 5.31 5.34
CA GLU A 568 -29.52 6.54 5.21
C GLU A 568 -28.28 6.51 6.11
N GLY A 569 -27.20 7.18 5.69
CA GLY A 569 -25.91 7.24 6.41
C GLY A 569 -24.86 6.19 6.00
N LYS A 570 -23.63 6.35 6.51
CA LYS A 570 -22.41 5.55 6.22
C LYS A 570 -22.56 4.02 6.40
N PHE A 571 -23.55 3.60 7.18
CA PHE A 571 -23.83 2.20 7.53
C PHE A 571 -25.17 1.69 6.98
N ALA A 572 -25.83 2.46 6.11
CA ALA A 572 -27.14 2.10 5.57
C ALA A 572 -27.15 0.74 4.88
N GLY A 573 -28.06 -0.15 5.31
CA GLY A 573 -28.21 -1.51 4.78
C GLY A 573 -27.15 -2.53 5.22
N LYS A 574 -26.23 -2.17 6.13
CA LYS A 574 -25.16 -3.08 6.63
C LYS A 574 -25.49 -3.76 7.96
N ASP A 575 -26.57 -3.35 8.61
CA ASP A 575 -26.98 -3.84 9.93
C ASP A 575 -28.20 -4.77 9.79
N ILE A 576 -28.29 -5.76 10.69
CA ILE A 576 -29.43 -6.68 10.79
C ILE A 576 -30.14 -6.43 12.10
N HIS A 577 -31.45 -6.26 12.00
CA HIS A 577 -32.29 -5.84 13.12
C HIS A 577 -33.06 -7.03 13.72
N PHE A 578 -33.12 -7.08 15.04
CA PHE A 578 -33.85 -8.09 15.80
C PHE A 578 -34.80 -7.45 16.79
N GLU A 579 -35.94 -8.10 17.00
CA GLU A 579 -36.99 -7.68 17.92
C GLU A 579 -37.36 -8.86 18.82
N GLN A 580 -37.30 -8.64 20.13
CA GLN A 580 -37.78 -9.63 21.09
C GLN A 580 -39.31 -9.64 21.09
N VAL A 581 -39.89 -10.83 20.93
CA VAL A 581 -41.34 -11.08 21.03
C VAL A 581 -41.65 -11.98 22.23
N LEU A 582 -42.88 -11.84 22.73
CA LEU A 582 -43.41 -12.62 23.86
C LEU A 582 -43.65 -14.09 23.51
#